data_AF-A0A6A1Q6Y7-F1
#
_entry.id   AF-A0A6A1Q6Y7-F1
#
_cell.length_a   1.000
_cell.length_b   1.000
_cell.length_c   1.000
_cell.angle_alpha   90.00
_cell.angle_beta   90.00
_cell.angle_gamma   90.00
#
_symmetry.space_group_name_H-M   'P 1'
#
loop_
_entity.id
_entity.type
_entity.pdbx_description
1 polymer ?
#
loop_
_entity_poly.entity_id
_entity_poly.type
_entity_poly.pdbx_seq_one_letter_code
_entity_poly.pdbx_strand_id
1 'polypeptide(L)'
;MGTLVSLEPSNVTSDVGKPVLTTKVLLGQDEPLIHVFAKNLVAFVSQEAGNRAVLLALAVKDKSLEGVTALKEEIRTCQVW
;
A
#
# COMPACT_ATOMS: atom_id res chain seq x y z
N MET A 1 14.18 -6.62 -9.14
CA MET A 1 12.80 -6.17 -8.89
C MET A 1 12.31 -6.85 -7.62
N GLY A 2 11.65 -6.10 -6.73
CA GLY A 2 11.12 -6.66 -5.47
C GLY A 2 9.74 -7.32 -5.66
N THR A 3 8.90 -7.30 -4.64
CA THR A 3 7.54 -7.84 -4.68
C THR A 3 6.59 -6.83 -5.33
N LEU A 4 5.74 -7.30 -6.25
CA LEU A 4 4.69 -6.50 -6.88
C LEU A 4 3.35 -6.80 -6.20
N VAL A 5 2.66 -5.77 -5.71
CA VAL A 5 1.41 -5.88 -4.94
C VAL A 5 0.35 -4.96 -5.55
N SER A 6 -0.82 -5.51 -5.89
CA SER A 6 -2.02 -4.73 -6.20
C SER A 6 -2.77 -4.40 -4.91
N LEU A 7 -3.16 -3.15 -4.74
CA LEU A 7 -4.07 -2.69 -3.69
C LEU A 7 -5.33 -2.14 -4.34
N GLU A 8 -6.46 -2.80 -4.09
CA GLU A 8 -7.75 -2.44 -4.68
C GLU A 8 -8.75 -2.10 -3.57
N PRO A 9 -9.42 -0.94 -3.63
CA PRO A 9 -10.52 -0.66 -2.72
C PRO A 9 -11.64 -1.66 -2.96
N SER A 10 -12.06 -2.33 -1.89
CA SER A 10 -13.17 -3.27 -1.92
C SER A 10 -14.50 -2.53 -1.88
N ASN A 11 -15.53 -3.19 -2.40
CA ASN A 11 -16.92 -2.73 -2.32
C ASN A 11 -17.50 -2.84 -0.91
N VAL A 12 -16.73 -3.34 0.06
CA VAL A 12 -17.13 -3.48 1.47
C VAL A 12 -16.47 -2.35 2.26
N THR A 13 -17.30 -1.48 2.83
CA THR A 13 -16.85 -0.44 3.76
C THR A 13 -16.73 -1.04 5.16
N SER A 14 -15.65 -0.73 5.88
CA SER A 14 -15.62 -0.98 7.33
C SER A 14 -16.57 -0.03 8.07
N ASP A 15 -16.80 -0.28 9.36
CA ASP A 15 -17.57 0.58 10.29
C ASP A 15 -17.12 2.06 10.31
N VAL A 16 -15.94 2.37 9.76
CA VAL A 16 -15.32 3.71 9.74
C VAL A 16 -15.58 4.46 8.42
N GLY A 17 -16.47 3.95 7.55
CA GLY A 17 -16.87 4.63 6.30
C GLY A 17 -15.78 4.72 5.22
N LYS A 18 -14.63 4.07 5.43
CA LYS A 18 -13.56 3.95 4.44
C LYS A 18 -13.60 2.56 3.77
N PRO A 19 -13.39 2.46 2.44
CA PRO A 19 -13.30 1.17 1.76
C PRO A 19 -12.16 0.33 2.32
N VAL A 20 -12.41 -0.96 2.58
CA VAL A 20 -11.33 -1.89 2.95
C VAL A 20 -10.44 -2.09 1.72
N LEU A 21 -9.13 -1.93 1.85
CA LEU A 21 -8.19 -2.27 0.77
C LEU A 21 -7.93 -3.78 0.77
N THR A 22 -8.20 -4.41 -0.36
CA THR A 22 -7.76 -5.77 -0.67
C THR A 22 -6.35 -5.71 -1.24
N THR A 23 -5.48 -6.63 -0.80
CA THR A 23 -4.10 -6.72 -1.30
C THR A 23 -3.85 -8.05 -1.96
N LYS A 24 -3.18 -8.04 -3.12
CA LYS A 24 -2.81 -9.24 -3.87
C LYS A 24 -1.37 -9.13 -4.35
N VAL A 25 -0.53 -10.09 -3.98
CA VAL A 25 0.81 -10.21 -4.55
C VAL A 25 0.69 -10.74 -5.98
N LEU A 26 1.22 -9.99 -6.94
CA LEU A 26 1.20 -10.34 -8.35
C LEU A 26 2.51 -11.03 -8.77
N LEU A 27 3.64 -10.59 -8.20
CA LEU A 27 4.97 -11.14 -8.46
C LEU A 27 5.80 -11.09 -7.17
N GLY A 28 6.68 -12.08 -6.97
CA GLY A 28 7.51 -12.21 -5.78
C GLY A 28 6.91 -13.13 -4.72
N GLN A 29 7.46 -13.09 -3.52
CA GLN A 29 7.03 -13.97 -2.43
C GLN A 29 5.77 -13.43 -1.76
N ASP A 30 4.76 -14.29 -1.63
CA ASP A 30 3.49 -13.99 -0.98
C ASP A 30 3.59 -14.33 0.52
N GLU A 31 3.98 -13.34 1.32
CA GLU A 31 4.07 -13.45 2.78
C GLU A 31 3.06 -12.52 3.46
N PRO A 32 2.37 -12.93 4.54
CA PRO A 32 1.38 -12.09 5.20
C PRO A 32 1.88 -10.69 5.59
N LEU A 33 3.16 -10.57 5.95
CA LEU A 33 3.78 -9.29 6.31
C LEU A 33 3.83 -8.31 5.13
N ILE A 34 4.01 -8.76 3.88
CA ILE A 34 4.05 -7.84 2.72
C ILE A 34 2.70 -7.16 2.50
N HIS A 35 1.60 -7.89 2.74
CA HIS A 35 0.25 -7.34 2.64
C HIS A 35 0.01 -6.25 3.68
N VAL A 36 0.40 -6.50 4.94
CA VAL A 36 0.26 -5.53 6.04
C VAL A 36 1.15 -4.31 5.79
N PHE A 37 2.38 -4.53 5.35
CA PHE A 37 3.33 -3.47 5.04
C PHE A 37 2.83 -2.59 3.89
N ALA A 38 2.41 -3.20 2.78
CA ALA A 38 1.86 -2.48 1.62
C ALA A 38 0.65 -1.63 2.00
N LYS A 39 -0.32 -2.19 2.75
CA LYS A 39 -1.49 -1.41 3.22
C LYS A 39 -1.05 -0.23 4.08
N ASN A 40 -0.17 -0.44 5.05
CA ASN A 40 0.28 0.64 5.91
C ASN A 40 1.03 1.72 5.13
N LEU A 41 1.82 1.35 4.12
CA LEU A 41 2.63 2.27 3.34
C LEU A 41 1.79 3.14 2.40
N VAL A 42 0.91 2.55 1.57
CA VAL A 42 0.26 3.26 0.45
C VAL A 42 -1.27 3.39 0.56
N ALA A 43 -1.89 3.01 1.68
CA ALA A 43 -3.34 3.21 1.84
C ALA A 43 -3.75 4.69 1.71
N PHE A 44 -2.91 5.62 2.16
CA PHE A 44 -3.19 7.05 2.05
C PHE A 44 -3.23 7.51 0.58
N VAL A 45 -2.34 6.98 -0.26
CA VAL A 45 -2.32 7.28 -1.71
C VAL A 45 -3.64 6.88 -2.35
N SER A 46 -4.14 5.68 -2.06
CA SER A 46 -5.43 5.23 -2.59
C SER A 46 -6.57 6.15 -2.14
N GLN A 47 -6.61 6.50 -0.85
CA GLN A 47 -7.66 7.37 -0.28
C GLN A 47 -7.64 8.78 -0.86
N GLU A 48 -6.47 9.42 -0.91
CA GLU A 48 -6.29 10.77 -1.43
C GLU A 48 -6.50 10.85 -2.94
N ALA A 49 -6.20 9.77 -3.68
CA ALA A 49 -6.50 9.64 -5.10
C ALA A 49 -7.98 9.34 -5.41
N GLY A 50 -8.88 9.44 -4.43
CA GLY A 50 -10.31 9.19 -4.60
C GLY A 50 -10.67 7.70 -4.60
N ASN A 51 -10.05 6.91 -3.73
CA ASN A 51 -10.17 5.45 -3.66
C ASN A 51 -9.82 4.77 -4.99
N ARG A 52 -8.71 5.17 -5.62
CA ARG A 52 -8.17 4.47 -6.81
C ARG A 52 -7.30 3.30 -6.39
N ALA A 53 -7.23 2.29 -7.26
CA ALA A 53 -6.30 1.18 -7.07
C ALA A 53 -4.84 1.65 -7.17
N VAL A 54 -3.97 1.00 -6.41
CA VAL A 54 -2.53 1.30 -6.38
C VAL A 54 -1.76 0.04 -6.74
N LEU A 55 -0.85 0.15 -7.71
CA LEU A 55 0.10 -0.90 -8.05
C LEU A 55 1.46 -0.56 -7.42
N LEU A 56 1.89 -1.35 -6.44
CA LEU A 56 3.10 -1.12 -5.67
C LEU A 56 4.17 -2.14 -6.02
N ALA A 57 5.31 -1.68 -6.55
CA ALA A 57 6.53 -2.48 -6.64
C ALA A 57 7.45 -2.11 -5.46
N LEU A 58 7.74 -3.07 -4.57
CA LEU A 58 8.49 -2.81 -3.34
C LEU A 58 9.71 -3.73 -3.20
N ALA A 59 10.89 -3.14 -3.03
CA ALA A 59 12.13 -3.83 -2.73
C ALA A 59 12.78 -3.28 -1.46
N VAL A 60 12.17 -3.55 -0.30
CA VAL A 60 12.68 -3.10 1.01
C VAL A 60 13.07 -4.33 1.84
N LYS A 61 14.38 -4.44 2.11
CA LYS A 61 14.97 -5.54 2.88
C LYS A 61 14.50 -5.48 4.33
N ASP A 62 14.90 -4.44 5.05
CA ASP A 62 14.59 -4.24 6.46
C ASP A 62 13.38 -3.32 6.62
N LYS A 63 12.33 -3.84 7.25
CA LYS A 63 11.05 -3.15 7.44
C LYS A 63 10.97 -2.65 8.88
N SER A 64 11.12 -1.35 9.09
CA SER A 64 10.95 -0.69 10.40
C SER A 64 9.86 0.36 10.36
N LEU A 65 9.37 0.78 11.54
CA LEU A 65 8.35 1.81 11.65
C LEU A 65 8.85 3.17 11.14
N GLU A 66 10.11 3.50 11.46
CA GLU A 66 10.79 4.70 11.02
C GLU A 66 10.95 4.69 9.50
N GLY A 67 11.31 3.54 8.92
CA GLY A 67 11.42 3.36 7.48
C GLY A 67 10.09 3.54 6.76
N VAL A 68 9.00 2.98 7.30
CA VAL A 68 7.64 3.21 6.74
C VAL A 68 7.28 4.69 6.79
N THR A 69 7.56 5.38 7.90
CA THR A 69 7.25 6.80 8.06
C THR A 69 8.03 7.66 7.07
N ALA A 70 9.33 7.42 6.94
CA ALA A 70 10.18 8.11 5.97
C ALA A 70 9.72 7.87 4.52
N LEU A 71 9.40 6.62 4.17
CA LEU A 71 8.91 6.28 2.84
C LEU A 71 7.56 6.94 2.52
N LYS A 72 6.67 7.10 3.52
CA LYS A 72 5.41 7.83 3.31
C LYS A 72 5.65 9.29 2.96
N GLU A 73 6.56 9.95 3.66
CA GLU A 73 6.92 11.34 3.35
C GLU A 73 7.55 11.47 1.97
N GLU A 74 8.41 10.53 1.56
CA GLU A 74 8.97 10.51 0.21
C GLU A 74 7.90 10.25 -0.87
N ILE A 75 6.92 9.39 -0.60
CA ILE A 75 5.79 9.19 -1.53
C ILE A 75 4.96 10.47 -1.66
N ARG A 76 4.82 11.26 -0.58
CA ARG A 76 4.11 12.56 -0.61
C ARG A 76 4.85 13.60 -1.45
N THR A 77 6.18 13.64 -1.43
CA THR A 77 6.93 14.55 -2.31
C THR A 77 6.76 14.18 -3.79
N CYS A 78 6.48 12.90 -4.07
CA CYS A 78 6.20 12.36 -5.40
C CYS A 78 4.70 12.35 -5.76
N GLN A 79 3.87 13.19 -5.13
CA GLN A 79 2.43 13.21 -5.35
C GLN A 79 2.06 13.51 -6.82
N VAL A 80 1.25 12.65 -7.43
CA VAL A 80 0.79 12.74 -8.83
C VAL A 80 -0.69 12.36 -9.00
N TRP A 81 -1.44 12.36 -7.91
CA TRP A 81 -2.89 12.07 -7.90
C TRP A 81 -3.72 13.33 -7.71
#